data_AF-A0A1Z9WFP5-F1
#
_entry.id   AF-A0A1Z9WFP5-F1
#
_cell.length_a   1.000
_cell.length_b   1.000
_cell.length_c   1.000
_cell.angle_alpha   90.00
_cell.angle_beta   90.00
_cell.angle_gamma   90.00
#
_symmetry.space_group_name_H-M   'P 1'
#
loop_
_entity.id
_entity.type
_entity.pdbx_description
1 polymer ?
#
loop_
_entity_poly.entity_id
_entity_poly.type
_entity_poly.pdbx_seq_one_letter_code
_entity_poly.pdbx_strand_id
1 'polypeptide(L)'
;MCFIGERKFKDFLSTYLPAQSGRIESLNGELLGEHGGLMYYTLGQRQGLGIGGRAGYNEEPWYVVAKDLRNNSLIVAQGNENKILYSSNITALEVAWIDQKGPEFPLRCHAKVRYRQSDQLCRVSHDATGRLNVEFDEPQRAVTPGQYVVFYEGKRCLGGAVVDSYER
;
A
#
# COMPACT_ATOMS: atom_id res chain seq x y z
N MET A 1 5.97 -1.03 15.33
CA MET A 1 5.37 0.16 15.98
C MET A 1 6.22 0.52 17.18
N CYS A 2 6.62 1.78 17.33
CA CYS A 2 7.59 2.20 18.35
C CYS A 2 7.17 1.91 19.80
N PHE A 3 5.86 1.75 20.08
CA PHE A 3 5.31 1.55 21.43
C PHE A 3 4.83 0.13 21.73
N ILE A 4 4.87 -0.81 20.78
CA ILE A 4 4.33 -2.18 20.97
C ILE A 4 5.38 -3.15 21.55
N GLY A 5 6.67 -2.82 21.47
CA GLY A 5 7.76 -3.74 21.83
C GLY A 5 7.80 -4.99 20.94
N GLU A 6 8.40 -6.08 21.44
CA GLU A 6 8.51 -7.37 20.74
C GLU A 6 7.27 -8.24 20.92
N ARG A 7 6.11 -7.79 20.44
CA ARG A 7 4.87 -8.59 20.43
C ARG A 7 4.47 -8.96 19.00
N LYS A 8 3.86 -10.13 18.83
CA LYS A 8 3.22 -10.51 17.58
C LYS A 8 2.10 -9.51 17.28
N PHE A 9 2.20 -8.83 16.14
CA PHE A 9 1.30 -7.74 15.77
C PHE A 9 -0.17 -8.16 15.69
N LYS A 10 -0.43 -9.39 15.21
CA LYS A 10 -1.77 -9.97 15.16
C LYS A 10 -2.41 -10.07 16.55
N ASP A 11 -1.66 -10.59 17.52
CA ASP A 11 -2.13 -10.80 18.89
C ASP A 11 -2.44 -9.44 19.54
N PHE A 12 -1.57 -8.44 19.35
CA PHE A 12 -1.81 -7.08 19.82
C PHE A 12 -3.08 -6.47 19.23
N LEU A 13 -3.28 -6.53 17.90
CA LEU A 13 -4.47 -5.94 17.28
C LEU A 13 -5.76 -6.65 17.70
N SER A 14 -5.71 -7.96 17.94
CA SER A 14 -6.87 -8.75 18.35
C SER A 14 -7.47 -8.34 19.69
N THR A 15 -6.71 -7.65 20.56
CA THR A 15 -7.23 -7.13 21.83
C THR A 15 -8.06 -5.86 21.67
N TYR A 16 -8.01 -5.20 20.50
CA TYR A 16 -8.70 -3.93 20.24
C TYR A 16 -9.76 -4.03 19.14
N LEU A 17 -9.60 -4.94 18.19
CA LEU A 17 -10.50 -5.10 17.05
C LEU A 17 -10.99 -6.55 16.97
N PRO A 18 -12.30 -6.79 16.88
CA PRO A 18 -12.82 -8.15 16.70
C PRO A 18 -12.38 -8.67 15.32
N ALA A 19 -11.80 -9.87 15.31
CA ALA A 19 -11.43 -10.56 14.08
C ALA A 19 -12.69 -10.96 13.30
N GLN A 20 -12.79 -10.53 12.04
CA GLN A 20 -13.86 -10.93 11.13
C GLN A 20 -13.26 -11.80 10.02
N SER A 21 -13.32 -13.11 10.20
CA SER A 21 -12.80 -14.05 9.21
C SER A 21 -13.55 -13.94 7.89
N GLY A 22 -12.85 -14.17 6.79
CA GLY A 22 -13.38 -14.03 5.44
C GLY A 22 -12.58 -14.83 4.42
N ARG A 23 -12.95 -14.70 3.15
CA ARG A 23 -12.42 -15.55 2.05
C ARG A 23 -11.12 -14.98 1.52
N ILE A 24 -10.14 -15.84 1.23
CA ILE A 24 -8.99 -15.48 0.39
C ILE A 24 -9.28 -15.98 -1.01
N GLU A 25 -9.18 -15.09 -2.00
CA GLU A 25 -9.62 -15.36 -3.37
C GLU A 25 -8.56 -15.00 -4.40
N SER A 26 -8.53 -15.73 -5.51
CA SER A 26 -7.74 -15.36 -6.69
C SER A 26 -8.37 -14.18 -7.42
N LEU A 27 -7.66 -13.62 -8.40
CA LEU A 27 -8.22 -12.58 -9.28
C LEU A 27 -9.46 -13.02 -10.08
N ASN A 28 -9.64 -14.32 -10.26
CA ASN A 28 -10.78 -14.89 -10.97
C ASN A 28 -11.92 -15.30 -10.01
N GLY A 29 -11.80 -14.98 -8.71
CA GLY A 29 -12.80 -15.34 -7.69
C GLY A 29 -12.71 -16.78 -7.19
N GLU A 30 -11.64 -17.52 -7.53
CA GLU A 30 -11.44 -18.87 -6.97
C GLU A 30 -11.14 -18.77 -5.48
N LEU A 31 -11.80 -19.60 -4.66
CA LEU A 31 -11.53 -19.71 -3.23
C LEU A 31 -10.17 -20.38 -2.97
N LEU A 32 -9.23 -19.62 -2.40
CA LEU A 32 -7.87 -20.07 -2.10
C LEU A 32 -7.65 -20.40 -0.62
N GLY A 33 -8.52 -19.91 0.26
CA GLY A 33 -8.47 -20.19 1.70
C GLY A 33 -9.29 -19.19 2.49
N GLU A 34 -8.94 -19.02 3.76
CA GLU A 34 -9.60 -18.09 4.68
C GLU A 34 -8.58 -17.22 5.39
N HIS A 35 -8.94 -15.95 5.64
CA HIS A 35 -8.14 -15.03 6.42
C HIS A 35 -8.77 -14.79 7.79
N GLY A 36 -7.96 -14.49 8.80
CA GLY A 36 -8.45 -14.21 10.16
C GLY A 36 -8.96 -12.78 10.38
N GLY A 37 -9.19 -12.02 9.32
CA GLY A 37 -9.52 -10.57 9.36
C GLY A 37 -8.67 -9.68 8.46
N LEU A 38 -9.31 -8.80 7.68
CA LEU A 38 -8.64 -7.96 6.66
C LEU A 38 -7.65 -6.95 7.24
N MET A 39 -7.79 -6.58 8.52
CA MET A 39 -6.88 -5.67 9.22
C MET A 39 -5.47 -6.24 9.42
N TYR A 40 -5.29 -7.57 9.34
CA TYR A 40 -3.99 -8.23 9.51
C TYR A 40 -3.14 -8.29 8.24
N TYR A 41 -3.66 -7.75 7.13
CA TYR A 41 -3.02 -7.83 5.83
C TYR A 41 -2.69 -6.44 5.30
N THR A 42 -1.69 -6.32 4.44
CA THR A 42 -1.34 -5.09 3.73
C THR A 42 -1.10 -5.42 2.26
N LEU A 43 -1.34 -4.47 1.34
CA LEU A 43 -1.05 -4.69 -0.07
C LEU A 43 0.43 -5.08 -0.26
N GLY A 44 0.68 -6.06 -1.13
CA GLY A 44 1.99 -6.64 -1.36
C GLY A 44 2.52 -7.56 -0.26
N GLN A 45 1.71 -7.91 0.76
CA GLN A 45 2.09 -8.86 1.80
C GLN A 45 2.10 -10.30 1.26
N ARG A 46 3.17 -11.05 1.57
CA ARG A 46 3.33 -12.48 1.25
C ARG A 46 3.02 -13.40 2.43
N GLN A 47 3.51 -13.05 3.61
CA GLN A 47 3.45 -13.92 4.79
C GLN A 47 2.05 -13.95 5.42
N GLY A 48 1.71 -15.07 6.08
CA GLY A 48 0.45 -15.21 6.81
C GLY A 48 -0.78 -15.49 5.94
N LEU A 49 -0.59 -15.79 4.64
CA LEU A 49 -1.66 -16.17 3.72
C LEU A 49 -2.10 -17.63 3.87
N GLY A 50 -1.21 -18.52 4.34
CA GLY A 50 -1.53 -19.94 4.52
C GLY A 50 -1.80 -20.71 3.22
N ILE A 51 -1.46 -20.14 2.06
CA ILE A 51 -1.64 -20.76 0.75
C ILE A 51 -0.37 -21.56 0.40
N GLY A 52 -0.49 -22.89 0.39
CA GLY A 52 0.55 -23.81 -0.07
C GLY A 52 0.53 -24.03 -1.58
N GLY A 53 1.42 -24.91 -2.09
CA GLY A 53 1.42 -25.32 -3.49
C GLY A 53 0.09 -25.91 -3.92
N ARG A 54 -0.46 -25.44 -5.05
CA ARG A 54 -1.77 -25.86 -5.58
C ARG A 54 -1.63 -26.36 -7.01
N ALA A 55 -2.38 -27.41 -7.33
CA ALA A 55 -2.53 -27.86 -8.71
C ALA A 55 -3.17 -26.75 -9.56
N GLY A 56 -2.63 -26.52 -10.76
CA GLY A 56 -3.10 -25.47 -11.68
C GLY A 56 -2.45 -24.10 -11.49
N TYR A 57 -1.59 -23.94 -10.49
CA TYR A 57 -0.80 -22.74 -10.25
C TYR A 57 0.70 -23.05 -10.34
N ASN A 58 1.51 -22.03 -10.65
CA ASN A 58 2.96 -22.19 -10.65
C ASN A 58 3.50 -22.14 -9.21
N GLU A 59 4.81 -22.30 -9.03
CA GLU A 59 5.44 -22.29 -7.71
C GLU A 59 5.71 -20.87 -7.15
N GLU A 60 5.24 -19.82 -7.83
CA GLU A 60 5.48 -18.47 -7.38
C GLU A 60 4.69 -18.15 -6.10
N PRO A 61 5.27 -17.34 -5.19
CA PRO A 61 4.58 -16.94 -3.98
C PRO A 61 3.36 -16.06 -4.26
N TRP A 62 2.37 -16.17 -3.38
CA TRP A 62 1.17 -15.35 -3.37
C TRP A 62 1.39 -14.04 -2.64
N TYR A 63 0.77 -12.98 -3.15
CA TYR A 63 0.79 -11.64 -2.57
C TYR A 63 -0.62 -11.07 -2.50
N VAL A 64 -0.92 -10.30 -1.45
CA VAL A 64 -2.16 -9.51 -1.35
C VAL A 64 -2.16 -8.41 -2.40
N VAL A 65 -3.19 -8.36 -3.24
CA VAL A 65 -3.32 -7.38 -4.33
C VAL A 65 -4.52 -6.44 -4.17
N ALA A 66 -5.52 -6.85 -3.38
CA ALA A 66 -6.65 -6.00 -3.02
C ALA A 66 -7.35 -6.51 -1.75
N LYS A 67 -8.15 -5.63 -1.14
CA LYS A 67 -9.07 -5.96 -0.06
C LYS A 67 -10.46 -5.49 -0.45
N ASP A 68 -11.41 -6.41 -0.48
CA ASP A 68 -12.82 -6.08 -0.66
C ASP A 68 -13.48 -6.01 0.72
N LEU A 69 -13.61 -4.77 1.23
CA LEU A 69 -14.24 -4.53 2.53
C LEU A 69 -15.75 -4.82 2.51
N ARG A 70 -16.41 -4.77 1.35
CA ARG A 70 -17.86 -4.98 1.25
C ARG A 70 -18.19 -6.47 1.34
N ASN A 71 -17.41 -7.29 0.64
CA ASN A 71 -17.60 -8.75 0.62
C ASN A 71 -16.75 -9.48 1.67
N ASN A 72 -15.92 -8.76 2.42
CA ASN A 72 -14.94 -9.32 3.36
C ASN A 72 -14.04 -10.39 2.69
N SER A 73 -13.48 -10.04 1.53
CA SER A 73 -12.58 -10.90 0.75
C SER A 73 -11.18 -10.29 0.65
N LEU A 74 -10.17 -11.13 0.83
CA LEU A 74 -8.77 -10.81 0.59
C LEU A 74 -8.36 -11.35 -0.79
N ILE A 75 -8.02 -10.47 -1.71
CA ILE A 75 -7.68 -10.87 -3.08
C ILE A 75 -6.17 -11.00 -3.20
N VAL A 76 -5.71 -12.11 -3.77
CA VAL A 76 -4.28 -12.43 -3.95
C VAL A 76 -3.93 -12.79 -5.39
N ALA A 77 -2.67 -12.59 -5.76
CA ALA A 77 -2.11 -13.04 -7.03
C ALA A 77 -0.68 -13.58 -6.86
N GLN A 78 -0.25 -14.43 -7.78
CA GLN A 78 1.11 -14.96 -7.81
C GLN A 78 2.09 -14.00 -8.47
N GLY A 79 3.35 -14.07 -8.03
CA GLY A 79 4.47 -13.35 -8.61
C GLY A 79 4.77 -12.03 -7.89
N ASN A 80 6.03 -11.83 -7.51
CA ASN A 80 6.45 -10.60 -6.83
C ASN A 80 6.27 -9.37 -7.71
N GLU A 81 6.47 -9.56 -9.02
CA GLU A 81 6.43 -8.55 -10.08
C GLU A 81 5.06 -8.52 -10.79
N ASN A 82 4.01 -9.08 -10.18
CA ASN A 82 2.69 -9.05 -10.78
C ASN A 82 2.24 -7.60 -11.01
N LYS A 83 1.94 -7.25 -12.27
CA LYS A 83 1.59 -5.88 -12.69
C LYS A 83 0.46 -5.25 -11.88
N ILE A 84 -0.46 -6.05 -11.35
CA ILE A 84 -1.58 -5.55 -10.56
C ILE A 84 -1.17 -4.91 -9.23
N LEU A 85 0.04 -5.22 -8.75
CA LEU A 85 0.63 -4.62 -7.56
C LEU A 85 1.17 -3.22 -7.85
N TYR A 86 1.32 -2.82 -9.10
CA TYR A 86 1.97 -1.57 -9.47
C TYR A 86 0.95 -0.45 -9.69
N SER A 87 1.33 0.76 -9.33
CA SER A 87 0.52 1.96 -9.49
C SER A 87 1.36 3.11 -10.01
N SER A 88 0.91 3.73 -11.09
CA SER A 88 1.60 4.85 -11.74
C SER A 88 1.27 6.20 -11.10
N ASN A 89 0.09 6.32 -10.50
CA ASN A 89 -0.39 7.56 -9.92
C ASN A 89 -1.02 7.33 -8.54
N ILE A 90 -0.91 8.32 -7.65
CA ILE A 90 -1.56 8.32 -6.35
C ILE A 90 -2.18 9.69 -6.07
N THR A 91 -3.27 9.68 -5.29
CA THR A 91 -3.76 10.90 -4.66
C THR A 91 -3.42 10.90 -3.18
N ALA A 92 -3.09 12.07 -2.64
CA ALA A 92 -2.75 12.22 -1.23
C ALA A 92 -3.44 13.43 -0.59
N LEU A 93 -3.74 13.28 0.70
CA LEU A 93 -4.44 14.24 1.55
C LEU A 93 -3.64 14.52 2.83
N GLU A 94 -4.13 15.43 3.67
CA GLU A 94 -3.50 15.79 4.95
C GLU A 94 -2.02 16.15 4.80
N VAL A 95 -1.75 17.06 3.86
CA VAL A 95 -0.39 17.48 3.53
C VAL A 95 0.24 18.25 4.69
N ALA A 96 1.45 17.86 5.07
CA ALA A 96 2.26 18.52 6.08
C ALA A 96 3.64 18.85 5.53
N TRP A 97 3.89 20.15 5.32
CA TRP A 97 5.19 20.68 4.90
C TRP A 97 6.05 21.07 6.10
N ILE A 98 7.33 20.75 6.06
CA ILE A 98 8.26 21.04 7.18
C ILE A 98 8.41 22.55 7.41
N ASP A 99 8.41 23.35 6.35
CA ASP A 99 8.50 24.80 6.43
C ASP A 99 7.14 25.51 6.56
N GLN A 100 6.05 24.74 6.68
CA GLN A 100 4.66 25.22 6.77
C GLN A 100 4.17 26.01 5.55
N LYS A 101 4.98 26.16 4.50
CA LYS A 101 4.62 26.90 3.28
C LYS A 101 4.39 25.96 2.11
N GLY A 102 5.23 24.93 2.00
CA GLY A 102 5.22 24.02 0.86
C GLY A 102 5.91 24.59 -0.38
N PRO A 103 6.14 23.73 -1.38
CA PRO A 103 6.78 24.11 -2.64
C PRO A 103 5.79 24.79 -3.60
N GLU A 104 6.31 25.40 -4.67
CA GLU A 104 5.49 25.77 -5.82
C GLU A 104 5.12 24.54 -6.66
N PHE A 105 3.91 24.53 -7.23
CA PHE A 105 3.40 23.43 -8.06
C PHE A 105 3.22 23.86 -9.53
N PRO A 106 3.43 22.94 -10.50
CA PRO A 106 3.82 21.54 -10.32
C PRO A 106 5.29 21.39 -9.89
N LEU A 107 5.55 20.44 -8.98
CA LEU A 107 6.88 20.16 -8.47
C LEU A 107 7.43 18.88 -9.09
N ARG A 108 8.68 18.91 -9.54
CA ARG A 108 9.44 17.71 -9.90
C ARG A 108 10.38 17.36 -8.76
N CYS A 109 10.19 16.20 -8.13
CA CYS A 109 10.96 15.81 -6.96
C CYS A 109 11.06 14.29 -6.82
N HIS A 110 11.67 13.83 -5.73
CA HIS A 110 11.66 12.43 -5.35
C HIS A 110 10.60 12.17 -4.29
N ALA A 111 9.98 11.00 -4.33
CA ALA A 111 9.04 10.56 -3.32
C ALA A 111 9.32 9.14 -2.84
N LYS A 112 8.89 8.85 -1.61
CA LYS A 112 8.86 7.50 -1.03
C LYS A 112 7.45 7.21 -0.56
N VAL A 113 6.87 6.08 -0.98
CA VAL A 113 5.55 5.62 -0.51
C VAL A 113 5.65 4.57 0.59
N ARG A 114 6.87 4.13 0.91
CA ARG A 114 7.18 3.18 1.98
C ARG A 114 8.50 3.53 2.65
N TYR A 115 8.59 3.29 3.96
CA TYR A 115 9.84 3.44 4.70
C TYR A 115 10.92 2.50 4.15
N ARG A 116 12.16 3.01 4.01
CA ARG A 116 13.34 2.32 3.42
C ARG A 116 13.23 1.98 1.94
N GLN A 117 12.23 2.48 1.23
CA GLN A 117 12.22 2.46 -0.23
C GLN A 117 13.32 3.39 -0.78
N SER A 118 13.84 3.07 -1.96
CA SER A 118 14.62 4.01 -2.77
C SER A 118 13.77 5.22 -3.16
N ASP A 119 14.43 6.36 -3.35
CA ASP A 119 13.83 7.58 -3.86
C ASP A 119 13.29 7.37 -5.29
N GLN A 120 12.05 7.80 -5.54
CA GLN A 120 11.36 7.61 -6.82
C GLN A 120 11.07 8.95 -7.45
N LEU A 121 11.49 9.16 -8.70
CA LEU A 121 11.17 10.38 -9.43
C LEU A 121 9.66 10.48 -9.66
N CYS A 122 9.11 11.65 -9.37
CA CYS A 122 7.68 11.92 -9.53
C CYS A 122 7.42 13.38 -9.85
N ARG A 123 6.24 13.65 -10.41
CA ARG A 123 5.68 14.97 -10.57
C ARG A 123 4.49 15.12 -9.61
N VAL A 124 4.49 16.19 -8.84
CA VAL A 124 3.44 16.51 -7.87
C VAL A 124 2.66 17.73 -8.36
N SER A 125 1.34 17.68 -8.29
CA SER A 125 0.44 18.78 -8.64
C SER A 125 -0.77 18.79 -7.72
N HIS A 126 -1.59 19.85 -7.76
CA HIS A 126 -2.90 19.84 -7.13
C HIS A 126 -3.97 19.39 -8.13
N ASP A 127 -4.89 18.54 -7.68
CA ASP A 127 -6.12 18.26 -8.42
C ASP A 127 -7.15 19.39 -8.23
N ALA A 128 -8.30 19.28 -8.93
CA ALA A 128 -9.38 20.26 -8.85
C ALA A 128 -10.02 20.40 -7.45
N THR A 129 -9.78 19.45 -6.56
CA THR A 129 -10.29 19.43 -5.18
C THR A 129 -9.26 19.88 -4.15
N GLY A 130 -8.04 20.22 -4.58
CA GLY A 130 -6.93 20.64 -3.73
C GLY A 130 -6.08 19.50 -3.17
N ARG A 131 -6.36 18.24 -3.51
CA ARG A 131 -5.52 17.09 -3.13
C ARG A 131 -4.23 17.10 -3.93
N LEU A 132 -3.20 16.42 -3.43
CA LEU A 132 -2.00 16.20 -4.23
C LEU A 132 -2.22 15.03 -5.19
N ASN A 133 -1.92 15.25 -6.46
CA ASN A 133 -1.73 14.21 -7.45
C ASN A 133 -0.23 13.95 -7.60
N VAL A 134 0.21 12.69 -7.50
CA VAL A 134 1.62 12.31 -7.59
C VAL A 134 1.80 11.24 -8.67
N GLU A 135 2.33 11.68 -9.79
CA GLU A 135 2.61 10.85 -10.96
C GLU A 135 4.07 10.37 -10.89
N PHE A 136 4.28 9.06 -10.80
CA PHE A 136 5.62 8.48 -10.77
C PHE A 136 6.14 8.20 -12.18
N ASP A 137 7.44 8.37 -12.40
CA ASP A 137 8.08 8.02 -13.67
C ASP A 137 8.05 6.51 -13.92
N GLU A 138 8.28 5.74 -12.87
CA GLU A 138 8.18 4.29 -12.86
C GLU A 138 7.03 3.87 -11.95
N PRO A 139 6.21 2.87 -12.33
CA PRO A 139 5.13 2.39 -11.49
C PRO A 139 5.63 1.90 -10.12
N GLN A 140 4.90 2.22 -9.07
CA GLN A 140 5.27 1.94 -7.69
C GLN A 140 4.56 0.71 -7.15
N ARG A 141 5.34 -0.20 -6.56
CA ARG A 141 4.82 -1.46 -6.04
C ARG A 141 4.08 -1.28 -4.72
N ALA A 142 2.87 -1.83 -4.68
CA ALA A 142 2.02 -2.00 -3.52
C ALA A 142 1.79 -0.68 -2.75
N VAL A 143 1.46 0.40 -3.47
CA VAL A 143 0.96 1.61 -2.83
C VAL A 143 -0.22 1.24 -1.94
N THR A 144 -0.22 1.71 -0.69
CA THR A 144 -1.27 1.36 0.27
C THR A 144 -1.90 2.62 0.84
N PRO A 145 -3.22 2.83 0.68
CA PRO A 145 -3.95 3.89 1.34
C PRO A 145 -3.73 3.88 2.86
N GLY A 146 -3.62 5.06 3.45
CA GLY A 146 -3.30 5.27 4.86
C GLY A 146 -1.80 5.17 5.20
N GLN A 147 -0.94 4.77 4.27
CA GLN A 147 0.51 5.02 4.40
C GLN A 147 0.84 6.46 4.00
N TYR A 148 2.07 6.90 4.29
CA TYR A 148 2.54 8.22 3.91
C TYR A 148 3.34 8.17 2.61
N VAL A 149 3.09 9.17 1.75
CA VAL A 149 4.05 9.60 0.73
C VAL A 149 4.89 10.73 1.30
N VAL A 150 6.21 10.67 1.14
CA VAL A 150 7.16 11.69 1.65
C VAL A 150 7.97 12.23 0.49
N PHE A 151 8.08 13.55 0.38
CA PHE A 151 8.70 14.25 -0.74
C PHE A 151 10.09 14.79 -0.39
N TYR A 152 11.01 14.70 -1.34
CA TYR A 152 12.41 15.05 -1.18
C TYR A 152 12.96 15.86 -2.37
N GLU A 153 13.74 16.88 -2.06
CA GLU A 153 14.59 17.60 -3.02
C GLU A 153 16.06 17.35 -2.67
N GLY A 154 16.70 16.44 -3.40
CA GLY A 154 18.02 15.93 -3.04
C GLY A 154 18.01 15.30 -1.64
N LYS A 155 18.75 15.90 -0.70
CA LYS A 155 18.80 15.45 0.71
C LYS A 155 17.77 16.14 1.62
N ARG A 156 17.05 17.15 1.11
CA ARG A 156 16.08 17.92 1.87
C ARG A 156 14.74 17.19 1.86
N CYS A 157 14.25 16.81 3.03
CA CYS A 157 12.85 16.42 3.18
C CYS A 157 11.98 17.68 3.08
N LEU A 158 10.98 17.66 2.21
CA LEU A 158 10.04 18.77 2.03
C LEU A 158 8.85 18.63 2.98
N GLY A 159 8.37 17.40 3.15
CA GLY A 159 7.16 17.08 3.88
C GLY A 159 6.56 15.77 3.41
N GLY A 160 5.32 15.52 3.80
CA GLY A 160 4.60 14.33 3.38
C GLY A 160 3.08 14.50 3.44
N ALA A 161 2.38 13.49 2.96
CA ALA A 161 0.93 13.45 2.91
C ALA A 161 0.47 11.99 3.09
N VAL A 162 -0.77 11.80 3.52
CA VAL A 162 -1.39 10.47 3.63
C VAL A 162 -1.91 10.07 2.26
N VAL A 163 -1.52 8.88 1.79
CA VAL A 163 -2.03 8.29 0.55
C VAL A 163 -3.51 7.98 0.72
N ASP A 164 -4.37 8.55 -0.13
CA ASP A 164 -5.81 8.33 -0.14
C ASP A 164 -6.21 7.24 -1.12
N SER A 165 -5.77 7.37 -2.37
CA SER A 165 -6.05 6.41 -3.43
C SER A 165 -4.86 6.24 -4.37
N TYR A 166 -4.93 5.23 -5.21
CA TYR A 166 -3.94 4.91 -6.23
C TYR A 166 -4.64 4.46 -7.51
N GLU A 167 -3.97 4.69 -8.64
CA GLU A 167 -4.37 4.26 -9.96
C GLU A 167 -3.29 3.36 -10.54
N ARG A 168 -3.73 2.28 -11.20
CA ARG A 168 -2.83 1.29 -11.82
C ARG A 168 -2.30 1.84 -13.13
#